data_AF-A0A1N6WIF7-F1
#
_entry.id   AF-A0A1N6WIF7-F1
#
_cell.length_a   1.000
_cell.length_b   1.000
_cell.length_c   1.000
_cell.angle_alpha   90.00
_cell.angle_beta   90.00
_cell.angle_gamma   90.00
#
_symmetry.space_group_name_H-M   'P 1'
#
loop_
_entity.id
_entity.type
_entity.pdbx_description
1 polymer ?
#
loop_
_entity_poly.entity_id
_entity_poly.type
_entity_poly.pdbx_seq_one_letter_code
_entity_poly.pdbx_strand_id
1 'polypeptide(L)'
;MKEKGVYLVPTRGLATIIEPMIDKMDPVMAGKANYVMPIAKQNLIKTIKADVKIAFGTDTPIIPHGKNAIEFTALMECGMSAKEAIKTATTNSAEMLGLTDRGEIKEGLLADIIAVDANPIDDISTLENVKFVMKNGIIYKNEK
;
A
#
# COMPACT_ATOMS: atom_id res chain seq x y z
N MET A 1 -0.03 -20.23 -0.32
CA MET A 1 -0.60 -19.03 -0.97
C MET A 1 -0.17 -18.98 -2.43
N LYS A 2 1.15 -18.93 -2.72
CA LYS A 2 1.70 -18.90 -4.09
C LYS A 2 1.07 -19.92 -5.05
N GLU A 3 1.15 -21.21 -4.72
CA GLU A 3 0.65 -22.30 -5.57
C GLU A 3 -0.85 -22.19 -5.90
N LYS A 4 -1.62 -21.56 -5.00
CA LYS A 4 -3.07 -21.39 -5.16
C LYS A 4 -3.44 -20.02 -5.74
N GLY A 5 -2.47 -19.18 -6.09
CA GLY A 5 -2.71 -17.82 -6.57
C GLY A 5 -3.39 -16.89 -5.55
N VAL A 6 -3.30 -17.22 -4.26
CA VAL A 6 -3.96 -16.44 -3.19
C VAL A 6 -3.14 -15.20 -2.86
N TYR A 7 -3.81 -14.04 -2.79
CA TYR A 7 -3.21 -12.76 -2.43
C TYR A 7 -3.09 -12.59 -0.91
N LEU A 8 -2.03 -11.90 -0.48
CA LEU A 8 -1.97 -11.25 0.83
C LEU A 8 -2.29 -9.76 0.67
N VAL A 9 -3.11 -9.22 1.57
CA VAL A 9 -3.35 -7.77 1.70
C VAL A 9 -2.80 -7.33 3.06
N PRO A 10 -1.51 -6.96 3.16
CA PRO A 10 -0.93 -6.47 4.41
C PRO A 10 -1.38 -5.04 4.69
N THR A 11 -1.25 -4.65 5.96
CA THR A 11 -1.54 -3.31 6.48
C THR A 11 -0.37 -2.87 7.37
N ARG A 12 0.86 -3.02 6.86
CA ARG A 12 2.09 -2.91 7.67
C ARG A 12 2.36 -1.48 8.12
N GLY A 13 1.92 -0.49 7.36
CA GLY A 13 2.00 0.94 7.66
C GLY A 13 1.34 1.30 8.99
N LEU A 14 0.39 0.50 9.49
CA LEU A 14 -0.21 0.67 10.82
C LEU A 14 0.83 0.77 11.94
N ALA A 15 1.93 0.05 11.81
CA ALA A 15 2.98 0.05 12.80
C ALA A 15 3.65 1.41 12.99
N THR A 16 3.70 2.24 11.95
CA THR A 16 4.22 3.62 12.05
C THR A 16 3.38 4.48 13.00
N ILE A 17 2.10 4.13 13.19
CA ILE A 17 1.18 4.80 14.09
C ILE A 17 1.12 4.11 15.45
N ILE A 18 1.03 2.77 15.46
CA ILE A 18 0.81 2.00 16.68
C ILE A 18 2.09 1.90 17.51
N GLU A 19 3.25 1.53 16.93
CA GLU A 19 4.49 1.27 17.67
C GLU A 19 4.89 2.45 18.58
N PRO A 20 4.83 3.72 18.14
CA PRO A 20 5.11 4.88 19.02
C PRO A 20 4.09 5.12 20.13
N MET A 21 2.90 4.53 20.05
CA MET A 21 1.79 4.73 20.99
C MET A 21 1.61 3.58 21.97
N ILE A 22 2.26 2.42 21.76
CA ILE A 22 2.05 1.18 22.52
C ILE A 22 2.04 1.41 24.04
N ASP A 23 3.01 2.16 24.56
CA ASP A 23 3.15 2.40 26.02
C ASP A 23 2.01 3.23 26.62
N LYS A 24 1.21 3.88 25.77
CA LYS A 24 0.05 4.72 26.17
C LYS A 24 -1.28 4.02 25.91
N MET A 25 -1.28 2.81 25.36
CA MET A 25 -2.48 2.04 25.05
C MET A 25 -3.00 1.27 26.27
N ASP A 26 -4.25 0.82 26.19
CA ASP A 26 -4.78 -0.18 27.11
C ASP A 26 -3.84 -1.42 27.16
N PRO A 27 -3.52 -1.97 28.36
CA PRO A 27 -2.55 -3.05 28.49
C PRO A 27 -2.88 -4.31 27.67
N VAL A 28 -4.15 -4.64 27.47
CA VAL A 28 -4.56 -5.79 26.67
C VAL A 28 -4.23 -5.53 25.20
N MET A 29 -4.47 -4.32 24.72
CA MET A 29 -4.17 -3.94 23.35
C MET A 29 -2.65 -3.82 23.12
N ALA A 30 -1.92 -3.22 24.05
CA ALA A 30 -0.46 -3.14 24.02
C ALA A 30 0.19 -4.54 23.98
N GLY A 31 -0.29 -5.47 24.81
CA GLY A 31 0.16 -6.86 24.81
C GLY A 31 -0.03 -7.55 23.46
N LYS A 32 -1.20 -7.35 22.82
CA LYS A 32 -1.46 -7.88 21.47
C LYS A 32 -0.56 -7.25 20.41
N ALA A 33 -0.37 -5.94 20.44
CA ALA A 33 0.48 -5.24 19.48
C ALA A 33 1.93 -5.72 19.56
N ASN A 34 2.49 -5.80 20.77
CA ASN A 34 3.84 -6.30 21.01
C ASN A 34 4.04 -7.74 20.53
N TYR A 35 3.01 -8.58 20.63
CA TYR A 35 3.07 -9.95 20.14
C TYR A 35 2.94 -10.04 18.61
N VAL A 36 1.94 -9.38 18.02
CA VAL A 36 1.56 -9.56 16.62
C VAL A 36 2.46 -8.77 15.65
N MET A 37 2.83 -7.53 15.97
CA MET A 37 3.50 -6.64 15.01
C MET A 37 4.85 -7.19 14.51
N PRO A 38 5.75 -7.73 15.37
CA PRO A 38 7.00 -8.32 14.90
C PRO A 38 6.77 -9.56 14.03
N ILE A 39 5.80 -10.41 14.41
CA ILE A 39 5.45 -11.63 13.66
C ILE A 39 4.88 -11.26 12.29
N ALA A 40 3.98 -10.28 12.23
CA ALA A 40 3.39 -9.79 10.98
C ALA A 40 4.47 -9.26 10.01
N LYS A 41 5.44 -8.48 10.50
CA LYS A 41 6.57 -8.01 9.70
C LYS A 41 7.40 -9.18 9.16
N GLN A 42 7.75 -10.15 10.00
CA GLN A 42 8.53 -11.32 9.58
C GLN A 42 7.76 -12.19 8.57
N ASN A 43 6.46 -12.36 8.75
CA ASN A 43 5.62 -13.10 7.81
C ASN A 43 5.53 -12.38 6.46
N LEU A 44 5.37 -11.05 6.46
CA LEU A 44 5.36 -10.27 5.23
C LEU A 44 6.69 -10.40 4.46
N ILE A 45 7.84 -10.30 5.15
CA ILE A 45 9.16 -10.52 4.55
C ILE A 45 9.26 -11.92 3.90
N LYS A 46 8.78 -12.97 4.60
CA LYS A 46 8.75 -14.34 4.05
C LYS A 46 7.84 -14.45 2.84
N THR A 47 6.67 -13.82 2.87
CA THR A 47 5.70 -13.79 1.77
C THR A 47 6.27 -13.09 0.53
N ILE A 48 6.96 -11.96 0.71
CA ILE A 48 7.65 -11.24 -0.37
C ILE A 48 8.74 -12.13 -0.97
N LYS A 49 9.62 -12.71 -0.15
CA LYS A 49 10.70 -13.61 -0.62
C LYS A 49 10.17 -14.86 -1.31
N ALA A 50 8.99 -15.34 -0.91
CA ALA A 50 8.33 -16.47 -1.55
C ALA A 50 7.66 -16.07 -2.87
N ASP A 51 7.61 -14.79 -3.24
CA ASP A 51 6.95 -14.30 -4.45
C ASP A 51 5.47 -14.73 -4.49
N VAL A 52 4.79 -14.47 -3.36
CA VAL A 52 3.33 -14.52 -3.23
C VAL A 52 2.76 -13.19 -3.71
N LYS A 53 1.60 -13.24 -4.38
CA LYS A 53 0.91 -12.04 -4.84
C LYS A 53 0.47 -11.17 -3.66
N ILE A 54 0.74 -9.87 -3.75
CA ILE A 54 0.40 -8.88 -2.72
C ILE A 54 -0.40 -7.75 -3.37
N ALA A 55 -1.53 -7.42 -2.74
CA ALA A 55 -2.33 -6.22 -3.04
C ALA A 55 -2.20 -5.22 -1.88
N PHE A 56 -2.51 -3.95 -2.14
CA PHE A 56 -2.28 -2.86 -1.20
C PHE A 56 -3.43 -2.72 -0.18
N GLY A 57 -3.09 -2.53 1.09
CA GLY A 57 -4.07 -2.32 2.16
C GLY A 57 -3.52 -1.42 3.26
N THR A 58 -4.38 -0.64 3.91
CA THR A 58 -3.97 0.34 4.94
C THR A 58 -4.62 0.12 6.29
N ASP A 59 -5.85 -0.42 6.32
CA ASP A 59 -6.71 -0.51 7.52
C ASP A 59 -7.04 0.85 8.15
N THR A 60 -7.32 1.83 7.28
CA THR A 60 -7.89 3.12 7.64
C THR A 60 -9.25 2.90 8.35
N PRO A 61 -9.53 3.54 9.51
CA PRO A 61 -9.00 4.84 9.94
C PRO A 61 -7.87 4.80 10.96
N ILE A 62 -7.28 3.65 11.29
CA ILE A 62 -6.14 3.62 12.22
C ILE A 62 -4.96 4.39 11.61
N ILE A 63 -4.69 4.16 10.32
CA ILE A 63 -3.97 5.15 9.50
C ILE A 63 -4.95 6.29 9.22
N PRO A 64 -4.62 7.56 9.57
CA PRO A 64 -5.48 8.69 9.25
C PRO A 64 -5.74 8.80 7.74
N HIS A 65 -6.97 9.19 7.36
CA HIS A 65 -7.29 9.48 5.96
C HIS A 65 -6.29 10.51 5.39
N GLY A 66 -5.79 10.23 4.18
CA GLY A 66 -4.77 11.06 3.53
C GLY A 66 -3.33 10.65 3.86
N LYS A 67 -3.10 9.74 4.80
CA LYS A 67 -1.78 9.15 5.10
C LYS A 67 -1.61 7.72 4.59
N ASN A 68 -2.50 7.30 3.69
CA ASN A 68 -2.57 5.94 3.14
C ASN A 68 -1.28 5.50 2.44
N ALA A 69 -0.56 6.42 1.80
CA ALA A 69 0.64 6.13 1.01
C ALA A 69 1.86 5.71 1.86
N ILE A 70 1.82 5.87 3.19
CA ILE A 70 2.87 5.36 4.10
C ILE A 70 3.06 3.84 3.95
N GLU A 71 2.02 3.10 3.55
CA GLU A 71 2.11 1.67 3.29
C GLU A 71 3.15 1.34 2.19
N PHE A 72 3.37 2.20 1.19
CA PHE A 72 4.40 1.96 0.17
C PHE A 72 5.79 1.86 0.79
N THR A 73 6.14 2.83 1.66
CA THR A 73 7.40 2.82 2.42
C THR A 73 7.48 1.57 3.29
N ALA A 74 6.38 1.21 3.96
CA ALA A 74 6.33 0.05 4.85
C ALA A 74 6.55 -1.29 4.10
N LEU A 75 6.06 -1.40 2.86
CA LEU A 75 6.30 -2.55 1.97
C LEU A 75 7.77 -2.60 1.52
N MET A 76 8.36 -1.45 1.18
CA MET A 76 9.77 -1.36 0.80
C MET A 76 10.71 -1.73 1.95
N GLU A 77 10.40 -1.31 3.18
CA GLU A 77 11.12 -1.73 4.39
C GLU A 77 11.07 -3.25 4.62
N CYS A 78 10.08 -3.94 4.06
CA CYS A 78 9.95 -5.39 4.11
C CYS A 78 10.62 -6.11 2.91
N GLY A 79 11.25 -5.35 2.00
CA GLY A 79 12.09 -5.89 0.94
C GLY A 79 11.51 -5.80 -0.47
N MET A 80 10.40 -5.09 -0.68
CA MET A 80 9.94 -4.75 -2.04
C MET A 80 10.78 -3.63 -2.65
N SER A 81 10.98 -3.66 -3.97
CA SER A 81 11.36 -2.48 -4.74
C SER A 81 10.20 -1.48 -4.85
N ALA A 82 10.49 -0.21 -5.15
CA ALA A 82 9.46 0.81 -5.40
C ALA A 82 8.47 0.39 -6.50
N LYS A 83 8.97 -0.25 -7.57
CA LYS A 83 8.14 -0.77 -8.66
C LYS A 83 7.18 -1.86 -8.19
N GLU A 84 7.63 -2.80 -7.36
CA GLU A 84 6.77 -3.85 -6.81
C GLU A 84 5.73 -3.25 -5.85
N ALA A 85 6.14 -2.33 -4.99
CA ALA A 85 5.24 -1.64 -4.07
C ALA A 85 4.12 -0.90 -4.84
N ILE A 86 4.45 -0.15 -5.90
CA ILE A 86 3.47 0.53 -6.75
C ILE A 86 2.49 -0.46 -7.39
N LYS A 87 2.99 -1.60 -7.90
CA LYS A 87 2.14 -2.65 -8.48
C LYS A 87 1.12 -3.20 -7.48
N THR A 88 1.44 -3.26 -6.19
CA THR A 88 0.47 -3.71 -5.18
C THR A 88 -0.78 -2.82 -5.16
N ALA A 89 -0.65 -1.52 -5.42
CA ALA A 89 -1.75 -0.56 -5.44
C ALA A 89 -2.37 -0.34 -6.83
N THR A 90 -1.81 -0.95 -7.88
CA THR A 90 -2.27 -0.80 -9.26
C THR A 90 -2.66 -2.16 -9.85
N THR A 91 -1.78 -2.78 -10.64
CA THR A 91 -2.06 -4.00 -11.39
C THR A 91 -2.47 -5.17 -10.51
N ASN A 92 -1.79 -5.38 -9.37
CA ASN A 92 -2.08 -6.53 -8.51
C ASN A 92 -3.44 -6.39 -7.82
N SER A 93 -3.80 -5.17 -7.39
CA SER A 93 -5.11 -4.90 -6.80
C SER A 93 -6.23 -5.04 -7.84
N ALA A 94 -6.03 -4.52 -9.05
CA ALA A 94 -6.99 -4.69 -10.14
C ALA A 94 -7.19 -6.18 -10.47
N GLU A 95 -6.10 -6.95 -10.61
CA GLU A 95 -6.15 -8.38 -10.87
C GLU A 95 -6.85 -9.14 -9.74
N MET A 96 -6.53 -8.85 -8.47
CA MET A 96 -7.17 -9.48 -7.31
C MET A 96 -8.68 -9.24 -7.29
N LEU A 97 -9.13 -8.05 -7.69
CA LEU A 97 -10.54 -7.66 -7.73
C LEU A 97 -11.26 -8.14 -9.01
N GLY A 98 -10.55 -8.78 -9.95
CA GLY A 98 -11.09 -9.16 -11.25
C GLY A 98 -11.43 -7.98 -12.16
N LEU A 99 -10.80 -6.82 -11.93
CA LEU A 99 -11.00 -5.61 -12.72
C LEU A 99 -10.03 -5.59 -13.89
N THR A 100 -10.57 -5.43 -15.10
CA THR A 100 -9.80 -5.39 -16.35
C THR A 100 -9.78 -3.99 -16.98
N ASP A 101 -10.45 -3.02 -16.35
CA ASP A 101 -10.68 -1.67 -16.85
C ASP A 101 -9.75 -0.60 -16.25
N ARG A 102 -8.86 -0.97 -15.31
CA ARG A 102 -7.98 -0.05 -14.57
C ARG A 102 -6.73 -0.74 -14.03
N GLY A 103 -5.84 0.05 -13.43
CA GLY A 103 -4.58 -0.42 -12.84
C GLY A 103 -3.37 -0.30 -13.78
N GLU A 104 -3.59 0.05 -15.04
CA GLU A 104 -2.55 0.34 -16.04
C GLU A 104 -2.93 1.57 -16.86
N ILE A 105 -1.93 2.27 -17.41
CA ILE A 105 -2.15 3.31 -18.41
C ILE A 105 -2.05 2.66 -19.79
N LYS A 106 -3.20 2.37 -20.39
CA LYS A 106 -3.32 1.70 -21.69
C LYS A 106 -4.59 2.15 -22.40
N GLU A 107 -4.56 2.16 -23.74
CA GLU A 107 -5.74 2.44 -24.56
C GLU A 107 -6.90 1.51 -24.21
N GLY A 108 -8.11 2.07 -24.12
CA GLY A 108 -9.34 1.35 -23.78
C GLY A 108 -9.60 1.18 -22.28
N LEU A 109 -8.66 1.55 -21.40
CA LEU A 109 -8.88 1.54 -19.95
C LEU A 109 -9.43 2.88 -19.45
N LEU A 110 -9.97 2.88 -18.22
CA LEU A 110 -10.44 4.08 -17.55
C LEU A 110 -9.31 5.09 -17.39
N ALA A 111 -9.62 6.36 -17.65
CA ALA A 111 -8.73 7.48 -17.37
C ALA A 111 -8.73 7.82 -15.86
N ASP A 112 -8.24 6.86 -15.07
CA ASP A 112 -7.95 6.97 -13.63
C ASP A 112 -6.45 7.25 -13.47
N ILE A 113 -6.07 8.52 -13.33
CA ILE A 113 -4.68 8.98 -13.41
C ILE A 113 -4.35 9.85 -12.21
N ILE A 114 -3.16 9.65 -11.65
CA ILE A 114 -2.55 10.58 -10.70
C ILE A 114 -1.26 11.17 -11.29
N ALA A 115 -0.88 12.37 -10.82
CA ALA A 115 0.47 12.91 -11.05
C ALA A 115 1.09 13.40 -9.74
N VAL A 116 2.41 13.28 -9.68
CA VAL A 116 3.28 13.59 -8.55
C VAL A 116 4.48 14.38 -9.06
N ASP A 117 5.15 15.12 -8.19
CA ASP A 117 6.22 16.06 -8.58
C ASP A 117 7.54 15.38 -8.97
N ALA A 118 7.73 14.12 -8.57
CA ALA A 118 8.96 13.36 -8.80
C ALA A 118 8.66 11.95 -9.32
N ASN A 119 9.68 11.27 -9.85
CA ASN A 119 9.57 9.88 -10.25
C ASN A 119 9.41 8.98 -9.00
N PRO A 120 8.27 8.28 -8.82
CA PRO A 120 8.02 7.47 -7.62
C PRO A 120 8.89 6.19 -7.55
N ILE A 121 9.59 5.85 -8.63
CA ILE A 121 10.58 4.77 -8.62
C ILE A 121 11.87 5.20 -7.92
N ASP A 122 12.23 6.47 -8.04
CA ASP A 122 13.43 7.05 -7.44
C ASP A 122 13.14 7.58 -6.03
N ASP A 123 11.94 8.13 -5.81
CA ASP A 123 11.46 8.62 -4.51
C ASP A 123 9.99 8.25 -4.28
N ILE A 124 9.75 7.16 -3.55
CA ILE A 124 8.41 6.67 -3.26
C ILE A 124 7.57 7.64 -2.42
N SER A 125 8.21 8.52 -1.63
CA SER A 125 7.53 9.44 -0.72
C SER A 125 6.69 10.49 -1.46
N THR A 126 7.00 10.74 -2.73
CA THR A 126 6.22 11.63 -3.60
C THR A 126 4.74 11.19 -3.72
N LEU A 127 4.45 9.89 -3.56
CA LEU A 127 3.08 9.35 -3.57
C LEU A 127 2.25 9.79 -2.37
N GLU A 128 2.86 10.31 -1.30
CA GLU A 128 2.15 10.93 -0.18
C GLU A 128 1.60 12.33 -0.54
N ASN A 129 2.05 12.93 -1.63
CA ASN A 129 1.70 14.28 -2.05
C ASN A 129 1.30 14.33 -3.54
N VAL A 130 0.19 13.68 -3.87
CA VAL A 130 -0.38 13.69 -5.22
C VAL A 130 -0.88 15.08 -5.59
N LYS A 131 -0.41 15.62 -6.73
CA LYS A 131 -0.78 16.96 -7.22
C LYS A 131 -1.97 16.97 -8.16
N PHE A 132 -2.15 15.89 -8.90
CA PHE A 132 -3.22 15.75 -9.88
C PHE A 132 -3.98 14.46 -9.65
N VAL A 133 -5.30 14.52 -9.72
CA VAL A 133 -6.18 13.35 -9.65
C VAL A 133 -7.25 13.47 -10.72
N MET A 134 -7.29 12.50 -11.62
CA MET A 134 -8.36 12.27 -12.58
C MET A 134 -9.01 10.91 -12.29
N LYS A 135 -10.34 10.86 -12.35
CA LYS A 135 -11.12 9.62 -12.24
C LYS A 135 -12.15 9.58 -13.35
N ASN A 136 -12.19 8.50 -14.12
CA ASN A 136 -13.06 8.34 -15.29
C ASN A 136 -13.00 9.54 -16.25
N GLY A 137 -11.81 10.12 -16.47
CA GLY A 137 -11.64 11.28 -17.35
C GLY A 137 -12.01 12.64 -16.72
N ILE A 138 -12.54 12.65 -15.49
CA ILE A 138 -12.93 13.88 -14.78
C ILE A 138 -11.81 14.26 -13.81
N ILE A 139 -11.35 15.51 -13.86
CA ILE A 139 -10.32 16.04 -12.97
C ILE A 139 -10.95 16.44 -11.63
N TYR A 140 -10.48 15.84 -10.53
CA TYR A 140 -10.90 16.13 -9.16
C TYR A 140 -9.88 16.95 -8.37
N LYS A 141 -8.61 16.87 -8.75
CA LYS A 141 -7.51 17.63 -8.15
C LYS A 141 -6.55 18.10 -9.22
N ASN A 142 -6.14 19.37 -9.15
CA ASN A 142 -5.15 19.98 -10.03
C ASN A 142 -4.41 21.09 -9.28
N GLU A 143 -3.44 20.70 -8.46
CA GLU A 143 -2.53 21.63 -7.80
C GLU A 143 -1.35 21.93 -8.75
N LYS A 144 -1.00 23.22 -8.85
CA LYS A 144 0.16 23.69 -9.60
C LYS A 144 1.42 23.68 -8.74
#